data_AF-A0A7X8HQ05-F1
#
_entry.id   AF-A0A7X8HQ05-F1
#
_cell.length_a   1.000
_cell.length_b   1.000
_cell.length_c   1.000
_cell.angle_alpha   90.00
_cell.angle_beta   90.00
_cell.angle_gamma   90.00
#
_symmetry.space_group_name_H-M   'P 1'
#
loop_
_entity.id
_entity.type
_entity.pdbx_description
1 polymer ?
#
loop_
_entity_poly.entity_id
_entity_poly.type
_entity_poly.pdbx_seq_one_letter_code
_entity_poly.pdbx_strand_id
1 'polypeptide(L)'
;MSNNMKALFNPENIAIVGASNNPSKAGNVIIKNLLRKKYPKQIFPINPREDEILGIKAYKNLSDIEERVELVVLITPSQVIDGVMADLEKRMEAQGDVKVIVCAAADYGETKTEEGIRRQNVLVDTAKKYNIRVVGPNCIGVIDNYSGVDTTFIETGLPEDEITKGGISFISQSGAIA
;
A
#
# COMPACT_ATOMS: atom_id res chain seq x y z
N MET A 1 9.96 19.20 11.50
CA MET A 1 9.66 18.20 10.45
C MET A 1 8.66 17.21 11.02
N SER A 2 7.46 17.11 10.46
CA SER A 2 6.46 16.14 10.94
C SER A 2 6.98 14.71 10.71
N ASN A 3 6.95 13.88 11.75
CA ASN A 3 7.53 12.54 11.72
C ASN A 3 6.56 11.55 11.03
N ASN A 4 6.29 11.77 9.73
CA ASN A 4 5.31 11.02 8.93
C ASN A 4 5.67 9.52 8.77
N MET A 5 6.89 9.13 9.16
CA MET A 5 7.35 7.73 9.08
C MET A 5 6.63 6.80 10.07
N LYS A 6 6.02 7.35 11.13
CA LYS A 6 5.24 6.54 12.08
C LYS A 6 4.09 5.80 11.39
N ALA A 7 3.44 6.43 10.41
CA ALA A 7 2.34 5.84 9.66
C ALA A 7 2.77 4.67 8.74
N LEU A 8 4.07 4.49 8.48
CA LEU A 8 4.53 3.31 7.75
C LEU A 8 4.43 2.03 8.61
N PHE A 9 4.65 2.16 9.93
CA PHE A 9 4.70 1.03 10.85
C PHE A 9 3.52 0.98 11.82
N ASN A 10 2.77 2.06 11.99
CA ASN A 10 1.61 2.11 12.87
C ASN A 10 0.58 3.14 12.36
N PRO A 11 -0.01 2.92 11.16
CA PRO A 11 -1.07 3.78 10.65
C PRO A 11 -2.38 3.53 11.40
N GLU A 12 -3.27 4.53 11.44
CA GLU A 12 -4.63 4.36 11.94
C GLU A 12 -5.44 3.37 11.09
N ASN A 13 -5.49 3.52 9.76
CA ASN A 13 -6.09 2.51 8.86
C ASN A 13 -5.31 2.44 7.54
N ILE A 14 -5.48 1.33 6.82
CA ILE A 14 -4.75 1.02 5.57
C ILE A 14 -5.74 0.87 4.42
N ALA A 15 -5.45 1.52 3.29
CA ALA A 15 -6.16 1.35 2.03
C ALA A 15 -5.33 0.55 1.02
N ILE A 16 -5.93 -0.41 0.33
CA ILE A 16 -5.27 -1.27 -0.66
C ILE A 16 -5.86 -1.01 -2.05
N VAL A 17 -5.18 -0.18 -2.85
CA VAL A 17 -5.58 0.15 -4.22
C VAL A 17 -5.08 -0.92 -5.17
N GLY A 18 -6.02 -1.65 -5.80
CA GLY A 18 -5.71 -2.85 -6.57
C GLY A 18 -6.03 -4.15 -5.82
N ALA A 19 -6.83 -4.07 -4.75
CA ALA A 19 -7.36 -5.24 -4.05
C ALA A 19 -8.18 -6.15 -5.00
N SER A 20 -8.27 -7.45 -4.72
CA SER A 20 -9.05 -8.38 -5.53
C SER A 20 -9.49 -9.61 -4.75
N ASN A 21 -10.60 -10.24 -5.15
CA ASN A 21 -11.00 -11.58 -4.70
C ASN A 21 -10.22 -12.71 -5.39
N ASN A 22 -9.52 -12.43 -6.48
CA ASN A 22 -8.71 -13.45 -7.12
C ASN A 22 -7.48 -13.79 -6.24
N PRO A 23 -7.38 -15.02 -5.71
CA PRO A 23 -6.31 -15.42 -4.80
C PRO A 23 -4.91 -15.38 -5.45
N SER A 24 -4.82 -15.37 -6.78
CA SER A 24 -3.53 -15.28 -7.48
C SER A 24 -3.02 -13.84 -7.62
N LYS A 25 -3.79 -12.83 -7.22
CA LYS A 25 -3.39 -11.42 -7.35
C LYS A 25 -2.75 -10.90 -6.07
N ALA A 26 -1.69 -10.12 -6.24
CA ALA A 26 -0.94 -9.51 -5.15
C ALA A 26 -1.80 -8.73 -4.14
N GLY A 27 -2.82 -7.98 -4.61
CA GLY A 27 -3.75 -7.28 -3.72
C GLY A 27 -4.59 -8.20 -2.81
N ASN A 28 -4.89 -9.43 -3.24
CA ASN A 28 -5.53 -10.43 -2.37
C ASN A 28 -4.56 -10.91 -1.28
N VAL A 29 -3.33 -11.23 -1.69
CA VAL A 29 -2.29 -11.72 -0.78
C VAL A 29 -1.98 -10.70 0.31
N ILE A 30 -1.88 -9.41 -0.03
CA ILE A 30 -1.65 -8.33 0.94
C ILE A 30 -2.76 -8.29 2.00
N ILE A 31 -4.04 -8.35 1.59
CA ILE A 31 -5.15 -8.34 2.55
C ILE A 31 -5.12 -9.59 3.43
N LYS A 32 -4.85 -10.77 2.85
CA LYS A 32 -4.68 -12.01 3.63
C LYS A 32 -3.55 -11.90 4.64
N ASN A 33 -2.43 -11.32 4.26
CA ASN A 33 -1.28 -11.12 5.14
C ASN A 33 -1.65 -10.23 6.33
N LEU A 34 -2.32 -9.10 6.09
CA LEU A 34 -2.82 -8.21 7.15
C LEU A 34 -3.83 -8.92 8.08
N LEU A 35 -4.76 -9.69 7.51
CA LEU A 35 -5.74 -10.46 8.29
C LEU A 35 -5.08 -11.55 9.13
N ARG A 36 -4.15 -12.33 8.55
CA ARG A 36 -3.37 -13.35 9.24
C ARG A 36 -2.55 -12.77 10.40
N LYS A 37 -1.97 -11.58 10.20
CA LYS A 37 -1.25 -10.85 11.27
C LYS A 37 -2.15 -10.13 12.26
N LYS A 38 -3.48 -10.26 12.11
CA LYS A 38 -4.49 -9.64 12.99
C LYS A 38 -4.24 -8.15 13.12
N TYR A 39 -3.97 -7.48 11.99
CA TYR A 39 -3.78 -6.03 11.97
C TYR A 39 -4.94 -5.37 12.73
N PRO A 40 -4.66 -4.60 13.80
CA PRO A 40 -5.65 -4.28 14.82
C PRO A 40 -6.64 -3.17 14.41
N LYS A 41 -6.55 -2.68 13.18
CA LYS A 41 -7.33 -1.55 12.66
C LYS A 41 -8.01 -1.91 11.34
N GLN A 42 -8.67 -0.94 10.71
CA GLN A 42 -9.45 -1.20 9.51
C GLN A 42 -8.58 -1.29 8.26
N ILE A 43 -9.00 -2.16 7.36
CA ILE A 43 -8.44 -2.35 6.03
C ILE A 43 -9.53 -1.93 5.05
N PHE A 44 -9.20 -1.09 4.09
CA PHE A 44 -10.11 -0.64 3.05
C PHE A 44 -9.63 -1.16 1.68
N PRO A 45 -10.23 -2.23 1.15
CA PRO A 45 -9.99 -2.68 -0.21
C PRO A 45 -10.54 -1.67 -1.22
N ILE A 46 -9.75 -1.30 -2.23
CA ILE A 46 -10.20 -0.45 -3.34
C ILE A 46 -10.15 -1.25 -4.64
N ASN A 47 -11.33 -1.44 -5.22
CA ASN A 47 -11.56 -2.13 -6.49
C ASN A 47 -12.84 -1.59 -7.15
N PRO A 48 -12.80 -1.16 -8.42
CA PRO A 48 -13.96 -0.57 -9.09
C PRO A 48 -15.11 -1.55 -9.40
N ARG A 49 -14.89 -2.87 -9.24
CA ARG A 49 -15.81 -3.93 -9.68
C ARG A 49 -16.34 -4.81 -8.55
N GLU A 50 -15.62 -4.91 -7.45
CA GLU A 50 -15.97 -5.78 -6.32
C GLU A 50 -16.60 -4.92 -5.23
N ASP A 51 -17.74 -5.34 -4.67
CA ASP A 51 -18.37 -4.65 -3.54
C ASP A 51 -17.84 -5.16 -2.18
N GLU A 52 -17.21 -6.34 -2.17
CA GLU A 52 -16.61 -6.96 -0.99
C GLU A 52 -15.38 -7.78 -1.40
N ILE A 53 -14.30 -7.71 -0.62
CA ILE A 53 -13.08 -8.51 -0.80
C ILE A 53 -12.71 -9.18 0.51
N LEU A 54 -12.67 -10.52 0.52
CA LEU A 54 -12.35 -11.33 1.71
C LEU A 54 -13.21 -10.99 2.94
N GLY A 55 -14.52 -10.76 2.77
CA GLY A 55 -15.41 -10.40 3.87
C GLY A 55 -15.37 -8.92 4.29
N ILE A 56 -14.57 -8.10 3.61
CA ILE A 56 -14.41 -6.67 3.91
C ILE A 56 -15.06 -5.86 2.80
N LYS A 57 -15.90 -4.89 3.16
CA LYS A 57 -16.50 -3.94 2.21
C LYS A 57 -15.42 -3.29 1.35
N ALA A 58 -15.58 -3.38 0.04
CA ALA A 58 -14.68 -2.74 -0.92
C ALA A 58 -15.28 -1.42 -1.42
N TYR A 59 -14.39 -0.50 -1.79
CA TYR A 59 -14.73 0.83 -2.29
C TYR A 59 -14.27 0.97 -3.74
N LYS A 60 -15.00 1.74 -4.53
CA LYS A 60 -14.60 1.99 -5.93
C LYS A 60 -13.40 2.93 -6.01
N ASN A 61 -13.38 3.92 -5.13
CA ASN A 61 -12.32 4.92 -5.05
C ASN A 61 -11.84 5.08 -3.60
N LEU A 62 -10.59 5.51 -3.43
CA LEU A 62 -10.01 5.90 -2.15
C LEU A 62 -10.75 7.11 -1.55
N SER A 63 -11.20 8.03 -2.40
CA SER A 63 -11.96 9.22 -1.96
C SER A 63 -13.37 8.91 -1.44
N ASP A 64 -13.91 7.70 -1.67
CA ASP A 64 -15.23 7.28 -1.20
C ASP A 64 -15.25 6.81 0.27
N ILE A 65 -14.08 6.69 0.90
CA ILE A 65 -13.95 6.26 2.30
C ILE A 65 -14.21 7.47 3.22
N GLU A 66 -14.98 7.33 4.30
CA GLU A 66 -15.21 8.44 5.23
C GLU A 66 -14.19 8.42 6.38
N GLU A 67 -13.78 7.23 6.78
CA GLU A 67 -12.84 6.97 7.86
C GLU A 67 -11.43 7.43 7.49
N ARG A 68 -10.62 7.75 8.51
CA ARG A 68 -9.23 8.18 8.32
C ARG A 68 -8.38 7.08 7.67
N VAL A 69 -7.55 7.41 6.68
CA VAL A 69 -6.60 6.52 6.01
C VAL A 69 -5.22 7.15 6.04
N GLU A 70 -4.25 6.52 6.70
CA GLU A 70 -2.90 7.08 6.82
C GLU A 70 -1.87 6.39 5.91
N LEU A 71 -2.11 5.13 5.55
CA LEU A 71 -1.26 4.34 4.67
C LEU A 71 -2.05 3.82 3.47
N VAL A 72 -1.54 4.10 2.27
CA VAL A 72 -2.10 3.60 1.01
C VAL A 72 -1.10 2.63 0.37
N VAL A 73 -1.55 1.44 0.01
CA VAL A 73 -0.76 0.47 -0.75
C VAL A 73 -1.24 0.48 -2.21
N LEU A 74 -0.32 0.71 -3.15
CA LEU A 74 -0.59 0.69 -4.58
C LEU A 74 -0.08 -0.62 -5.19
N ILE A 75 -1.01 -1.42 -5.70
CA ILE A 75 -0.74 -2.69 -6.37
C ILE A 75 -1.58 -2.84 -7.65
N THR A 76 -1.80 -1.72 -8.35
CA THR A 76 -2.41 -1.66 -9.68
C THR A 76 -1.36 -1.65 -10.78
N PRO A 77 -1.72 -1.99 -12.03
CA PRO A 77 -0.85 -1.71 -13.19
C PRO A 77 -0.41 -0.24 -13.21
N SER A 78 0.86 0.05 -13.50
CA SER A 78 1.39 1.43 -13.43
C SER A 78 0.74 2.37 -14.46
N GLN A 79 0.15 1.82 -15.53
CA GLN A 79 -0.55 2.56 -16.58
C GLN A 79 -1.76 3.35 -16.06
N VAL A 80 -2.33 2.97 -14.91
CA VAL A 80 -3.47 3.68 -14.33
C VAL A 80 -3.06 4.73 -13.28
N ILE A 81 -1.76 5.02 -13.14
CA ILE A 81 -1.25 5.90 -12.08
C ILE A 81 -1.87 7.30 -12.11
N ASP A 82 -2.14 7.85 -13.29
CA ASP A 82 -2.74 9.18 -13.43
C ASP A 82 -4.14 9.23 -12.77
N GLY A 83 -4.96 8.19 -12.99
CA GLY A 83 -6.29 8.08 -12.36
C GLY A 83 -6.21 7.82 -10.86
N VAL A 84 -5.28 6.97 -10.43
CA VAL A 84 -5.07 6.67 -9.00
C VAL A 84 -4.58 7.91 -8.24
N MET A 85 -3.65 8.68 -8.80
CA MET A 85 -3.19 9.92 -8.19
C MET A 85 -4.28 10.98 -8.19
N ALA A 86 -5.07 11.13 -9.27
CA ALA A 86 -6.20 12.05 -9.28
C ALA A 86 -7.23 11.74 -8.18
N ASP A 87 -7.49 10.46 -7.90
CA ASP A 87 -8.36 10.05 -6.80
C ASP A 87 -7.73 10.32 -5.41
N LEU A 88 -6.43 10.07 -5.26
CA LEU A 88 -5.68 10.45 -4.07
C LEU A 88 -5.71 11.97 -3.83
N GLU A 89 -5.62 12.80 -4.87
CA GLU A 89 -5.70 14.26 -4.73
C GLU A 89 -7.05 14.67 -4.15
N LYS A 90 -8.16 14.12 -4.65
CA LYS A 90 -9.51 14.36 -4.10
C LYS A 90 -9.58 13.98 -2.62
N ARG A 91 -9.03 12.81 -2.26
CA ARG A 91 -8.94 12.37 -0.86
C ARG A 91 -8.16 13.38 -0.02
N MET A 92 -6.99 13.82 -0.49
CA MET A 92 -6.14 14.74 0.24
C MET A 92 -6.75 16.13 0.38
N GLU A 93 -7.49 16.61 -0.61
CA GLU A 93 -8.24 17.86 -0.55
C GLU A 93 -9.38 17.80 0.48
N ALA A 94 -10.06 16.66 0.58
CA ALA A 94 -11.16 16.48 1.51
C ALA A 94 -10.71 16.19 2.96
N GLN A 95 -9.66 15.38 3.14
CA GLN A 95 -9.32 14.77 4.42
C GLN A 95 -7.87 15.04 4.87
N GLY A 96 -6.94 15.24 3.93
CA GLY A 96 -5.54 15.59 4.23
C GLY A 96 -4.78 14.57 5.09
N ASP A 97 -5.19 13.30 5.07
CA ASP A 97 -4.87 12.34 6.11
C ASP A 97 -3.91 11.22 5.69
N VAL A 98 -3.73 10.97 4.40
CA VAL A 98 -2.71 10.03 3.90
C VAL A 98 -1.31 10.59 4.23
N LYS A 99 -0.47 9.76 4.85
CA LYS A 99 0.90 10.13 5.25
C LYS A 99 1.95 9.32 4.50
N VAL A 100 1.62 8.09 4.11
CA VAL A 100 2.55 7.17 3.45
C VAL A 100 1.86 6.43 2.31
N ILE A 101 2.60 6.26 1.21
CA ILE A 101 2.28 5.35 0.12
C ILE A 101 3.34 4.25 0.09
N VAL A 102 2.90 3.00 0.03
CA VAL A 102 3.73 1.87 -0.37
C VAL A 102 3.34 1.51 -1.80
N CYS A 103 4.19 1.82 -2.76
CA CYS A 103 3.97 1.47 -4.15
C CYS A 103 4.72 0.17 -4.47
N ALA A 104 3.98 -0.94 -4.51
CA ALA A 104 4.54 -2.25 -4.80
C ALA A 104 4.60 -2.53 -6.31
N ALA A 105 3.76 -1.86 -7.10
CA ALA A 105 3.73 -2.01 -8.56
C ALA A 105 5.08 -1.65 -9.22
N ALA A 106 5.44 -2.41 -10.25
CA ALA A 106 6.58 -2.19 -11.13
C ALA A 106 6.16 -1.42 -12.40
N ASP A 107 7.04 -1.37 -13.39
CA ASP A 107 6.89 -0.65 -14.67
C ASP A 107 6.91 0.89 -14.49
N TYR A 108 7.88 1.37 -13.69
CA TYR A 108 8.19 2.77 -13.40
C TYR A 108 9.61 3.13 -13.87
N GLY A 109 10.35 3.97 -13.11
CA GLY A 109 11.67 4.48 -13.51
C GLY A 109 12.75 3.42 -13.64
N GLU A 110 12.57 2.23 -13.04
CA GLU A 110 13.48 1.11 -13.19
C GLU A 110 13.57 0.59 -14.64
N THR A 111 12.52 0.82 -15.44
CA THR A 111 12.50 0.43 -16.87
C THR A 111 13.41 1.29 -17.73
N LYS A 112 13.80 2.48 -17.24
CA LYS A 112 14.60 3.50 -17.96
C LYS A 112 13.93 4.01 -19.24
N THR A 113 12.63 3.78 -19.41
CA THR A 113 11.83 4.35 -20.51
C THR A 113 11.30 5.72 -20.13
N GLU A 114 11.03 6.58 -21.12
CA GLU A 114 10.42 7.90 -20.88
C GLU A 114 9.08 7.77 -20.14
N GLU A 115 8.25 6.80 -20.53
CA GLU A 115 6.95 6.58 -19.91
C GLU A 115 7.06 6.04 -18.48
N GLY A 116 7.99 5.12 -18.20
CA GLY A 116 8.25 4.64 -16.84
C GLY A 116 8.72 5.76 -15.91
N ILE A 117 9.61 6.64 -16.39
CA ILE A 117 10.06 7.83 -15.66
C ILE A 117 8.89 8.80 -15.44
N ARG A 118 8.04 9.03 -16.46
CA ARG A 118 6.85 9.88 -16.36
C ARG A 118 5.90 9.37 -15.26
N ARG A 119 5.57 8.07 -15.27
CA ARG A 119 4.71 7.47 -14.25
C ARG A 119 5.29 7.62 -12.84
N GLN A 120 6.60 7.48 -12.69
CA GLN A 120 7.25 7.68 -11.40
C GLN A 120 7.18 9.14 -10.95
N ASN A 121 7.36 10.08 -11.86
CA ASN A 121 7.24 11.51 -11.57
C ASN A 121 5.81 11.87 -11.14
N VAL A 122 4.78 11.34 -11.80
CA VAL A 122 3.38 11.53 -11.39
C VAL A 122 3.17 11.11 -9.92
N LEU A 123 3.63 9.91 -9.55
CA LEU A 123 3.57 9.44 -8.15
C LEU A 123 4.33 10.36 -7.19
N VAL A 124 5.57 10.70 -7.51
CA VAL A 124 6.46 11.47 -6.62
C VAL A 124 6.01 12.92 -6.48
N ASP A 125 5.53 13.54 -7.55
CA ASP A 125 5.13 14.95 -7.54
C ASP A 125 3.80 15.14 -6.80
N THR A 126 2.83 14.25 -7.00
CA THR A 126 1.60 14.23 -6.16
C THR A 126 1.95 13.97 -4.69
N ALA A 127 2.84 13.03 -4.40
CA ALA A 127 3.25 12.77 -3.01
C ALA A 127 3.94 14.00 -2.38
N LYS A 128 4.82 14.69 -3.10
CA LYS A 128 5.47 15.92 -2.65
C LYS A 128 4.46 17.04 -2.39
N LYS A 129 3.50 17.25 -3.30
CA LYS A 129 2.44 18.27 -3.18
C LYS A 129 1.70 18.18 -1.84
N TYR A 130 1.43 16.98 -1.34
CA TYR A 130 0.72 16.74 -0.09
C TYR A 130 1.59 16.28 1.09
N ASN A 131 2.93 16.37 0.96
CA ASN A 131 3.90 15.93 1.99
C ASN A 131 3.72 14.45 2.41
N ILE A 132 3.39 13.59 1.45
CA ILE A 132 3.27 12.14 1.60
C ILE A 132 4.63 11.49 1.36
N ARG A 133 4.98 10.48 2.17
CA ARG A 133 6.20 9.69 1.98
C ARG A 133 5.91 8.49 1.07
N VAL A 134 6.86 8.12 0.22
CA VAL A 134 6.71 6.96 -0.67
C VAL A 134 7.77 5.92 -0.33
N VAL A 135 7.35 4.66 -0.18
CA VAL A 135 8.20 3.47 -0.23
C VAL A 135 7.96 2.81 -1.59
N GLY A 136 9.03 2.49 -2.31
CA GLY A 136 8.97 2.09 -3.72
C GLY A 136 9.10 3.27 -4.70
N PRO A 137 8.59 3.17 -5.94
CA PRO A 137 7.84 2.04 -6.51
C PRO A 137 8.69 0.76 -6.66
N ASN A 138 8.09 -0.31 -7.21
CA ASN A 138 8.77 -1.58 -7.46
C ASN A 138 9.45 -2.16 -6.20
N CYS A 139 8.64 -2.40 -5.17
CA CYS A 139 9.10 -3.00 -3.92
C CYS A 139 8.19 -4.16 -3.50
N ILE A 140 8.68 -5.02 -2.61
CA ILE A 140 7.87 -6.10 -2.06
C ILE A 140 6.82 -5.57 -1.08
N GLY A 141 7.10 -4.46 -0.40
CA GLY A 141 6.28 -3.91 0.67
C GLY A 141 7.06 -3.79 1.97
N VAL A 142 6.35 -3.69 3.08
CA VAL A 142 6.91 -3.50 4.42
C VAL A 142 6.20 -4.44 5.40
N ILE A 143 7.00 -5.02 6.29
CA ILE A 143 6.54 -5.85 7.40
C ILE A 143 6.94 -5.18 8.72
N ASP A 144 5.99 -5.09 9.65
CA ASP A 144 6.25 -4.86 11.05
C ASP A 144 5.49 -5.87 11.91
N ASN A 145 6.23 -6.77 12.55
CA ASN A 145 5.67 -7.82 13.41
C ASN A 145 5.16 -7.27 14.75
N TYR A 146 5.42 -6.00 15.09
CA TYR A 146 4.88 -5.39 16.32
C TYR A 146 3.47 -4.84 16.14
N SER A 147 3.22 -4.10 15.05
CA SER A 147 1.91 -3.52 14.72
C SER A 147 0.97 -4.46 13.97
N GLY A 148 1.51 -5.51 13.34
CA GLY A 148 0.76 -6.37 12.42
C GLY A 148 0.66 -5.81 11.00
N VAL A 149 1.35 -4.71 10.68
CA VAL A 149 1.46 -4.21 9.30
C VAL A 149 2.22 -5.22 8.45
N ASP A 150 1.61 -5.66 7.35
CA ASP A 150 2.24 -6.49 6.33
C ASP A 150 1.66 -6.11 4.97
N THR A 151 2.36 -5.21 4.27
CA THR A 151 1.97 -4.74 2.94
C THR A 151 2.59 -5.59 1.83
N THR A 152 3.14 -6.74 2.17
CA THR A 152 3.80 -7.61 1.20
C THR A 152 2.82 -8.50 0.47
N PHE A 153 3.13 -8.80 -0.79
CA PHE A 153 2.37 -9.75 -1.60
C PHE A 153 3.04 -11.14 -1.66
N ILE A 154 3.86 -11.45 -0.66
CA ILE A 154 4.52 -12.74 -0.50
C ILE A 154 3.90 -13.45 0.69
N GLU A 155 3.56 -14.72 0.53
CA GLU A 155 3.20 -15.57 1.65
C GLU A 155 4.50 -16.11 2.26
N THR A 156 4.81 -15.68 3.49
CA THR A 156 6.05 -16.11 4.18
C THR A 156 6.06 -17.59 4.54
N GLY A 157 4.93 -18.30 4.41
CA GLY A 157 4.77 -19.71 4.79
C GLY A 157 4.89 -19.97 6.29
N LEU A 158 5.09 -18.93 7.11
CA LEU A 158 5.21 -19.05 8.55
C LEU A 158 3.83 -19.17 9.20
N PRO A 159 3.64 -20.14 10.13
CA PRO A 159 2.47 -20.18 11.00
C PRO A 159 2.27 -18.88 11.78
N GLU A 160 1.02 -18.54 12.11
CA GLU A 160 0.67 -17.32 12.86
C GLU A 160 1.40 -17.21 14.20
N ASP A 161 1.59 -18.34 14.88
CA ASP A 161 2.26 -18.46 16.18
C ASP A 161 3.80 -18.38 16.09
N GLU A 162 4.35 -18.49 14.88
CA GLU A 162 5.79 -18.36 14.62
C GLU A 162 6.22 -16.94 14.19
N ILE A 163 5.27 -16.00 14.10
CA ILE A 163 5.57 -14.59 13.82
C ILE A 163 6.24 -13.97 15.05
N THR A 164 7.56 -14.14 15.13
CA THR A 164 8.33 -13.65 16.27
C THR A 164 8.56 -12.14 16.21
N LYS A 165 8.35 -11.49 17.35
CA LYS A 165 8.79 -10.12 17.59
C LYS A 165 10.29 -10.16 17.87
N GLY A 166 11.08 -9.43 17.09
CA GLY A 166 12.54 -9.41 17.18
C GLY A 166 13.11 -8.01 17.37
N GLY A 167 14.43 -7.93 17.54
CA GLY A 167 15.18 -6.67 17.64
C GLY A 167 15.94 -6.28 16.37
N ILE A 168 15.66 -6.94 15.25
CA ILE A 168 16.37 -6.75 13.97
C ILE A 168 15.44 -6.05 12.97
N SER A 169 15.94 -4.97 12.38
CA SER A 169 15.34 -4.34 11.21
C SER A 169 16.19 -4.66 9.98
N PHE A 170 15.55 -5.16 8.93
CA PHE A 170 16.20 -5.50 7.66
C PHE A 170 15.66 -4.62 6.54
N ILE A 171 16.56 -4.11 5.69
CA ILE A 171 16.22 -3.28 4.54
C ILE A 171 16.99 -3.83 3.34
N SER A 172 16.27 -4.17 2.27
CA SER A 172 16.86 -4.62 1.02
C SER A 172 16.34 -3.77 -0.13
N GLN A 173 17.24 -3.38 -1.03
CA GLN A 173 16.87 -2.77 -2.31
C GLN A 173 16.58 -3.84 -3.38
N SER A 174 16.93 -5.10 -3.13
CA SER A 174 16.62 -6.22 -4.01
C SER A 174 15.48 -7.04 -3.41
N GLY A 175 14.32 -7.01 -4.06
CA GLY A 175 13.17 -7.80 -3.62
C GLY A 175 13.48 -9.30 -3.62
N ALA A 176 14.10 -9.82 -4.67
CA ALA A 176 14.38 -11.25 -4.79
C ALA A 176 15.37 -11.80 -3.75
N ILE A 177 16.17 -10.94 -3.11
CA ILE A 177 17.13 -11.34 -2.06
C ILE A 177 16.49 -11.29 -0.67
N ALA A 178 15.47 -10.45 -0.49
CA ALA A 178 14.79 -10.26 0.78
C ALA A 178 13.93 -11.46 1.15
#